data_AF-A0A026X3E8-F1
#
_entry.id   AF-A0A026X3E8-F1
#
_cell.length_a   1.000
_cell.length_b   1.000
_cell.length_c   1.000
_cell.angle_alpha   90.00
_cell.angle_beta   90.00
_cell.angle_gamma   90.00
#
_symmetry.space_group_name_H-M   'P 1'
#
loop_
_entity.id
_entity.type
_entity.pdbx_description
1 polymer ?
#
loop_
_entity_poly.entity_id
_entity_poly.type
_entity_poly.pdbx_seq_one_letter_code
_entity_poly.pdbx_strand_id
1 'polypeptide(L)'
;NDSEDNDSEANDSVDIQSNASLQSERQDNNSDNSEDENENIFIDENEKEQRIIQLIREWALEAGHLSMKKLDNLFGKLNTIFPHIPKSYKTLLSTPANLKIDKFNDGSAMWYKGIKKNLDTMQMEQYLHIYGKVIIDINIDGLPLFKFSKTKFLPILGYLTMTKNAPFIIVIYFGKIDPKDLNTFLGEYVNEVENLLNNGYIFNNKKYPFQIRHYICDAPARSFIKCCIGHCGYASCEKCTVIDEWIDDRVTYTDLDEIPRTDYSFLQ
;
A
#
# COMPACT_ATOMS: atom_id res chain seq x y z
N ASN A 1 62.87 2.90 -1.47
CA ASN A 1 62.31 3.97 -0.64
C ASN A 1 60.98 3.47 -0.09
N ASP A 2 60.99 2.29 0.53
CA ASP A 2 61.42 2.03 1.94
C ASP A 2 60.34 2.61 2.87
N SER A 3 59.70 1.90 3.80
CA SER A 3 59.94 0.63 4.50
C SER A 3 58.70 0.44 5.41
N GLU A 4 57.99 -0.69 5.38
CA GLU A 4 58.08 -1.87 6.27
C GLU A 4 57.64 -1.66 7.74
N ASP A 5 56.70 -2.52 8.17
CA ASP A 5 56.57 -3.25 9.45
C ASP A 5 55.09 -3.78 9.54
N ASN A 6 54.74 -5.04 9.21
CA ASN A 6 54.92 -6.34 9.90
C ASN A 6 54.53 -6.30 11.40
N ASP A 7 53.79 -7.23 12.02
CA ASP A 7 53.68 -8.68 11.79
C ASP A 7 52.54 -9.35 12.63
N SER A 8 52.16 -10.57 12.19
CA SER A 8 51.68 -11.78 12.93
C SER A 8 50.40 -11.75 13.81
N GLU A 9 49.35 -12.53 13.56
CA GLU A 9 49.15 -14.01 13.69
C GLU A 9 49.04 -14.54 15.14
N ALA A 10 47.90 -15.17 15.46
CA ALA A 10 47.81 -16.32 16.35
C ALA A 10 46.46 -17.08 16.16
N ASN A 11 46.57 -18.29 15.59
CA ASN A 11 45.62 -19.39 15.74
C ASN A 11 45.61 -19.88 17.19
N ASP A 12 44.48 -20.39 17.69
CA ASP A 12 44.55 -21.59 18.52
C ASP A 12 43.26 -22.42 18.49
N SER A 13 43.45 -23.68 18.12
CA SER A 13 42.50 -24.78 18.10
C SER A 13 42.85 -25.74 19.23
N VAL A 14 41.89 -26.15 20.07
CA VAL A 14 42.07 -27.32 20.95
C VAL A 14 40.79 -28.16 20.98
N ASP A 15 40.89 -29.31 20.33
CA ASP A 15 40.11 -30.54 20.57
C ASP A 15 40.58 -31.20 21.87
N ILE A 16 39.65 -31.67 22.72
CA ILE A 16 39.87 -32.87 23.57
C ILE A 16 38.55 -33.65 23.72
N GLN A 17 38.52 -34.87 23.18
CA GLN A 17 37.59 -35.96 23.48
C GLN A 17 37.87 -36.57 24.87
N SER A 18 36.86 -37.12 25.56
CA SER A 18 36.82 -38.56 25.94
C SER A 18 35.69 -38.96 26.91
N ASN A 19 34.94 -39.96 26.46
CA ASN A 19 34.23 -41.08 27.11
C ASN A 19 34.17 -41.20 28.65
N ALA A 20 32.99 -41.57 29.15
CA ALA A 20 32.78 -42.82 29.90
C ALA A 20 31.28 -43.18 30.04
N SER A 21 30.93 -44.34 29.50
CA SER A 21 29.66 -45.07 29.65
C SER A 21 29.45 -45.58 31.09
N LEU A 22 28.20 -45.78 31.52
CA LEU A 22 27.78 -46.93 32.33
C LEU A 22 26.27 -47.17 32.19
N GLN A 23 25.93 -48.39 31.76
CA GLN A 23 24.60 -48.96 31.58
C GLN A 23 23.97 -49.37 32.93
N SER A 24 22.64 -49.38 33.03
CA SER A 24 21.95 -50.55 33.59
C SER A 24 20.50 -50.62 33.10
N GLU A 25 20.20 -51.74 32.45
CA GLU A 25 18.92 -52.23 31.96
C GLU A 25 17.87 -52.43 33.07
N ARG A 26 16.58 -52.35 32.74
CA ARG A 26 15.61 -53.46 32.92
C ARG A 26 14.24 -53.16 32.30
N GLN A 27 13.66 -54.26 31.82
CA GLN A 27 12.57 -54.48 30.88
C GLN A 27 11.13 -54.42 31.45
N ASP A 28 10.22 -54.12 30.51
CA ASP A 28 8.89 -54.73 30.23
C ASP A 28 7.80 -54.77 31.32
N ASN A 29 6.70 -54.04 31.10
CA ASN A 29 5.47 -54.60 30.49
C ASN A 29 4.22 -53.70 30.64
N ASN A 30 3.70 -53.29 29.47
CA ASN A 30 2.32 -53.44 29.01
C ASN A 30 1.17 -52.57 29.57
N SER A 31 0.45 -51.98 28.60
CA SER A 31 -0.98 -51.67 28.55
C SER A 31 -1.50 -50.51 29.42
N ASP A 32 -1.63 -49.34 28.81
CA ASP A 32 -2.95 -48.73 28.81
C ASP A 32 -3.23 -48.04 27.47
N ASN A 33 -4.30 -48.51 26.82
CA ASN A 33 -4.89 -47.90 25.63
C ASN A 33 -5.36 -46.49 25.98
N SER A 34 -4.71 -45.47 25.43
CA SER A 34 -5.42 -44.27 25.02
C SER A 34 -5.33 -44.24 23.50
N GLU A 35 -6.39 -44.72 22.87
CA GLU A 35 -6.71 -44.40 21.49
C GLU A 35 -6.61 -42.88 21.35
N ASP A 36 -5.51 -42.39 20.77
CA ASP A 36 -5.50 -41.07 20.15
C ASP A 36 -6.44 -41.20 18.95
N GLU A 37 -7.74 -41.07 19.24
CA GLU A 37 -8.72 -40.67 18.26
C GLU A 37 -8.24 -39.34 17.69
N ASN A 38 -7.51 -39.43 16.57
CA ASN A 38 -7.42 -38.36 15.61
C ASN A 38 -8.86 -38.09 15.14
N GLU A 39 -9.59 -37.29 15.92
CA GLU A 39 -10.83 -36.68 15.51
C GLU A 39 -10.54 -36.00 14.17
N ASN A 40 -11.02 -36.60 13.08
CA ASN A 40 -11.06 -35.94 11.79
C ASN A 40 -11.97 -34.72 11.96
N ILE A 41 -11.37 -33.55 12.14
CA ILE A 41 -12.07 -32.26 12.30
C ILE A 41 -12.93 -31.92 11.06
N PHE A 42 -12.78 -32.66 9.97
CA PHE A 42 -13.51 -32.45 8.71
C PHE A 42 -14.45 -33.62 8.44
N ILE A 43 -15.73 -33.28 8.21
CA ILE A 43 -16.84 -34.23 8.06
C ILE A 43 -16.89 -34.77 6.62
N ASP A 44 -16.27 -34.07 5.66
CA ASP A 44 -16.21 -34.42 4.24
C ASP A 44 -14.92 -33.89 3.56
N GLU A 45 -14.44 -34.58 2.52
CA GLU A 45 -13.27 -34.18 1.71
C GLU A 45 -13.50 -32.81 1.04
N ASN A 46 -14.75 -32.47 0.71
CA ASN A 46 -15.09 -31.15 0.19
C ASN A 46 -14.92 -30.03 1.24
N GLU A 47 -15.24 -30.27 2.51
CA GLU A 47 -15.01 -29.28 3.59
C GLU A 47 -13.52 -29.03 3.79
N LYS A 48 -12.73 -30.10 3.75
CA LYS A 48 -11.27 -30.04 3.83
C LYS A 48 -10.68 -29.24 2.66
N GLU A 49 -11.18 -29.46 1.45
CA GLU A 49 -10.79 -28.70 0.27
C GLU A 49 -11.12 -27.20 0.43
N GLN A 50 -12.33 -26.86 0.87
CA GLN A 50 -12.70 -25.46 1.14
C GLN A 50 -11.82 -24.82 2.21
N ARG A 51 -11.47 -25.58 3.26
CA ARG A 51 -10.58 -25.07 4.31
C ARG A 51 -9.18 -24.78 3.77
N ILE A 52 -8.64 -25.65 2.92
CA ILE A 52 -7.34 -25.43 2.26
C ILE A 52 -7.39 -24.19 1.37
N ILE A 53 -8.45 -24.02 0.57
CA ILE A 53 -8.63 -22.83 -0.28
C ILE A 53 -8.62 -21.56 0.58
N GLN A 54 -9.33 -21.59 1.72
CA GLN A 54 -9.37 -20.46 2.65
C GLN A 54 -8.00 -20.16 3.28
N LEU A 55 -7.26 -21.18 3.72
CA LEU A 55 -5.91 -21.01 4.27
C LEU A 55 -4.92 -20.44 3.24
N ILE A 56 -4.98 -20.92 1.99
CA ILE A 56 -4.13 -20.39 0.91
C ILE A 56 -4.53 -18.95 0.58
N ARG A 57 -5.82 -18.61 0.65
CA ARG A 57 -6.31 -17.24 0.46
C ARG A 57 -5.80 -16.32 1.58
N GLU A 58 -5.86 -16.75 2.83
CA GLU A 58 -5.32 -16.03 3.99
C GLU A 58 -3.81 -15.79 3.79
N TRP A 59 -3.05 -16.84 3.49
CA TRP A 59 -1.62 -16.73 3.22
C TRP A 59 -1.28 -15.82 2.03
N ALA A 60 -2.09 -15.82 0.97
CA ALA A 60 -1.90 -14.94 -0.18
C ALA A 60 -2.15 -13.46 0.15
N LEU A 61 -2.92 -13.17 1.19
CA LEU A 61 -3.25 -11.82 1.66
C LEU A 61 -2.38 -11.37 2.84
N GLU A 62 -1.61 -12.28 3.44
CA GLU A 62 -0.66 -11.95 4.49
C GLU A 62 0.45 -11.02 3.98
N ALA A 63 0.96 -10.19 4.91
CA ALA A 63 2.06 -9.30 4.61
C ALA A 63 3.32 -10.09 4.25
N GLY A 64 3.95 -9.74 3.14
CA GLY A 64 5.17 -10.41 2.66
C GLY A 64 5.22 -10.48 1.14
N HIS A 65 6.27 -11.14 0.62
CA HIS A 65 6.42 -11.33 -0.81
C HIS A 65 6.06 -12.77 -1.21
N LEU A 66 4.84 -12.95 -1.72
CA LEU A 66 4.41 -14.18 -2.39
C LEU A 66 4.42 -13.99 -3.91
N SER A 67 5.12 -14.87 -4.63
CA SER A 67 5.08 -14.86 -6.08
C SER A 67 3.77 -15.45 -6.58
N MET A 68 2.92 -14.62 -7.20
CA MET A 68 1.65 -15.07 -7.79
C MET A 68 1.84 -16.17 -8.85
N LYS A 69 2.95 -16.15 -9.58
CA LYS A 69 3.31 -17.21 -10.53
C LYS A 69 3.61 -18.54 -9.83
N LYS A 70 4.28 -18.51 -8.68
CA LYS A 70 4.51 -19.72 -7.87
C LYS A 70 3.20 -20.23 -7.27
N LEU A 71 2.29 -19.33 -6.88
CA LEU A 71 0.96 -19.68 -6.38
C LEU A 71 0.11 -20.35 -7.47
N ASP A 72 0.11 -19.82 -8.70
CA ASP A 72 -0.53 -20.47 -9.86
C ASP A 72 0.04 -21.87 -10.13
N ASN A 73 1.37 -22.02 -10.06
CA ASN A 73 2.03 -23.32 -10.23
C ASN A 73 1.65 -24.30 -9.11
N LEU A 74 1.51 -23.82 -7.86
CA LEU A 74 1.05 -24.63 -6.74
C LEU A 74 -0.38 -25.13 -6.99
N PHE A 75 -1.29 -24.26 -7.44
CA PHE A 75 -2.63 -24.68 -7.82
C PHE A 75 -2.65 -25.71 -8.94
N GLY A 76 -1.78 -25.56 -9.94
CA GLY A 76 -1.62 -26.58 -10.99
C GLY A 76 -1.22 -27.96 -10.45
N LYS A 77 -0.39 -28.00 -9.38
CA LYS A 77 0.00 -29.25 -8.70
C LYS A 77 -1.10 -29.79 -7.80
N LEU A 78 -1.82 -28.93 -7.08
CA LEU A 78 -2.86 -29.34 -6.14
C LEU A 78 -4.14 -29.79 -6.83
N ASN A 79 -4.40 -29.31 -8.05
CA ASN A 79 -5.58 -29.69 -8.85
C ASN A 79 -5.65 -31.21 -9.16
N THR A 80 -4.55 -31.96 -9.03
CA THR A 80 -4.58 -33.42 -9.16
C THR A 80 -5.16 -34.13 -7.93
N ILE A 81 -5.27 -33.43 -6.80
CA ILE A 81 -5.72 -33.94 -5.52
C ILE A 81 -7.06 -33.27 -5.13
N PHE A 82 -7.20 -31.98 -5.44
CA PHE A 82 -8.33 -31.12 -5.05
C PHE A 82 -8.99 -30.54 -6.31
N PRO A 83 -10.09 -31.14 -6.82
CA PRO A 83 -10.67 -30.82 -8.12
C PRO A 83 -11.37 -29.45 -8.19
N HIS A 84 -11.74 -28.87 -7.05
CA HIS A 84 -12.36 -27.54 -6.93
C HIS A 84 -11.36 -26.43 -6.61
N ILE A 85 -10.07 -26.74 -6.50
CA ILE A 85 -9.06 -25.73 -6.20
C ILE A 85 -8.99 -24.64 -7.29
N PRO A 86 -8.79 -23.35 -6.92
CA PRO A 86 -8.72 -22.28 -7.89
C PRO A 86 -7.62 -22.51 -8.93
N LYS A 87 -7.93 -22.29 -10.21
CA LYS A 87 -6.94 -22.43 -11.30
C LYS A 87 -5.87 -21.33 -11.32
N SER A 88 -6.12 -20.24 -10.61
CA SER A 88 -5.19 -19.12 -10.51
C SER A 88 -5.40 -18.31 -9.24
N TYR A 89 -4.39 -17.54 -8.85
CA TYR A 89 -4.48 -16.55 -7.78
C TYR A 89 -5.59 -15.53 -8.04
N LYS A 90 -5.89 -15.20 -9.31
CA LYS A 90 -6.98 -14.28 -9.65
C LYS A 90 -8.34 -14.86 -9.26
N THR A 91 -8.52 -16.16 -9.49
CA THR A 91 -9.72 -16.89 -9.09
C THR A 91 -9.79 -16.99 -7.56
N LEU A 92 -8.67 -17.36 -6.91
CA LEU A 92 -8.57 -17.42 -5.45
C LEU A 92 -8.96 -16.09 -4.78
N LEU A 93 -8.45 -14.97 -5.31
CA LEU A 93 -8.64 -13.62 -4.76
C LEU A 93 -9.87 -12.92 -5.33
N SER A 94 -10.66 -13.60 -6.16
CA SER A 94 -11.85 -13.04 -6.82
C SER A 94 -11.56 -11.72 -7.56
N THR A 95 -10.40 -11.65 -8.21
CA THR A 95 -9.94 -10.43 -8.91
C THR A 95 -10.87 -10.11 -10.08
N PRO A 96 -11.40 -8.88 -10.18
CA PRO A 96 -12.26 -8.49 -11.30
C PRO A 96 -11.57 -8.68 -12.65
N ALA A 97 -12.24 -9.34 -13.59
CA ALA A 97 -11.70 -9.60 -14.93
C ALA A 97 -11.67 -8.34 -15.81
N ASN A 98 -12.63 -7.42 -15.60
CA ASN A 98 -12.80 -6.21 -16.39
C ASN A 98 -12.69 -4.98 -15.50
N LEU A 99 -11.57 -4.27 -15.58
CA LEU A 99 -11.39 -2.95 -14.98
C LEU A 99 -11.49 -1.90 -16.08
N LYS A 100 -12.28 -0.86 -15.86
CA LYS A 100 -12.29 0.32 -16.74
C LYS A 100 -11.00 1.09 -16.50
N ILE A 101 -10.04 0.96 -17.41
CA ILE A 101 -8.75 1.66 -17.37
C ILE A 101 -8.74 2.63 -18.54
N ASP A 102 -8.59 3.92 -18.25
CA ASP A 102 -8.46 4.96 -19.26
C ASP A 102 -7.01 4.97 -19.75
N LYS A 103 -6.82 4.85 -21.07
CA LYS A 103 -5.51 4.81 -21.71
C LYS A 103 -5.29 6.10 -22.49
N PHE A 104 -4.10 6.67 -22.36
CA PHE A 104 -3.73 7.91 -23.01
C PHE A 104 -2.78 7.69 -24.19
N ASN A 105 -2.72 8.68 -25.09
CA ASN A 105 -1.93 8.61 -26.33
C ASN A 105 -0.42 8.49 -26.08
N ASP A 106 0.07 8.94 -24.93
CA ASP A 106 1.47 8.85 -24.52
C ASP A 106 1.85 7.48 -23.91
N GLY A 107 0.90 6.54 -23.92
CA GLY A 107 1.07 5.20 -23.35
C GLY A 107 0.89 5.13 -21.84
N SER A 108 0.53 6.23 -21.18
CA SER A 108 0.12 6.21 -19.78
C SER A 108 -1.32 5.68 -19.63
N ALA A 109 -1.66 5.29 -18.40
CA ALA A 109 -2.96 4.74 -18.06
C ALA A 109 -3.40 5.24 -16.68
N MET A 110 -4.71 5.36 -16.50
CA MET A 110 -5.32 5.72 -15.23
C MET A 110 -6.46 4.77 -14.89
N TRP A 111 -6.58 4.47 -13.60
CA TRP A 111 -7.70 3.74 -13.05
C TRP A 111 -8.35 4.54 -11.92
N TYR A 112 -9.64 4.80 -12.06
CA TYR A 112 -10.45 5.48 -11.06
C TYR A 112 -11.36 4.48 -10.33
N LYS A 113 -11.21 4.37 -9.01
CA LYS A 113 -12.10 3.57 -8.15
C LYS A 113 -13.15 4.46 -7.46
N GLY A 114 -12.74 5.64 -7.02
CA GLY A 114 -13.60 6.62 -6.35
C GLY A 114 -13.74 6.44 -4.84
N ILE A 115 -14.05 7.53 -4.15
CA ILE A 115 -14.18 7.60 -2.69
C ILE A 115 -15.41 6.83 -2.22
N LYS A 116 -16.59 7.14 -2.78
CA LYS A 116 -17.87 6.55 -2.38
C LYS A 116 -17.82 5.03 -2.48
N LYS A 117 -17.31 4.53 -3.61
CA LYS A 117 -17.19 3.08 -3.86
C LYS A 117 -16.29 2.40 -2.83
N ASN A 118 -15.23 3.05 -2.34
CA ASN A 118 -14.42 2.51 -1.25
C ASN A 118 -15.18 2.53 0.08
N LEU A 119 -15.84 3.64 0.43
CA LEU A 119 -16.62 3.76 1.67
C LEU A 119 -17.76 2.72 1.72
N ASP A 120 -18.44 2.47 0.60
CA ASP A 120 -19.52 1.48 0.50
C ASP A 120 -19.05 0.04 0.79
N THR A 121 -17.75 -0.23 0.70
CA THR A 121 -17.16 -1.55 1.04
C THR A 121 -16.71 -1.67 2.50
N MET A 122 -16.81 -0.59 3.28
CA MET A 122 -16.38 -0.54 4.68
C MET A 122 -17.56 -0.70 5.63
N GLN A 123 -17.28 -1.09 6.88
CA GLN A 123 -18.29 -1.12 7.95
C GLN A 123 -18.61 0.30 8.43
N MET A 124 -19.50 0.99 7.72
CA MET A 124 -19.81 2.40 7.97
C MET A 124 -20.84 2.64 9.08
N GLU A 125 -21.66 1.65 9.45
CA GLU A 125 -22.79 1.85 10.36
C GLU A 125 -22.36 2.34 11.75
N GLN A 126 -21.43 1.64 12.39
CA GLN A 126 -20.90 2.03 13.71
C GLN A 126 -20.16 3.37 13.64
N TYR A 127 -19.34 3.57 12.61
CA TYR A 127 -18.60 4.81 12.39
C TYR A 127 -19.57 6.01 12.28
N LEU A 128 -20.59 5.89 11.44
CA LEU A 128 -21.56 6.97 11.21
C LEU A 128 -22.46 7.22 12.42
N HIS A 129 -22.77 6.19 13.22
CA HIS A 129 -23.47 6.34 14.49
C HIS A 129 -22.67 7.18 15.49
N ILE A 130 -21.36 6.97 15.58
CA ILE A 130 -20.48 7.68 16.52
C ILE A 130 -20.20 9.12 16.06
N TYR A 131 -19.81 9.29 14.80
CA TYR A 131 -19.28 10.58 14.32
C TYR A 131 -20.32 11.45 13.61
N GLY A 132 -21.41 10.87 13.10
CA GLY A 132 -22.45 11.60 12.39
C GLY A 132 -22.01 12.25 11.06
N LYS A 133 -20.78 12.00 10.61
CA LYS A 133 -20.21 12.52 9.35
C LYS A 133 -19.05 11.65 8.86
N VAL A 134 -18.77 11.72 7.56
CA VAL A 134 -17.60 11.11 6.94
C VAL A 134 -16.44 12.11 6.94
N ILE A 135 -15.29 11.71 7.48
CA ILE A 135 -14.09 12.53 7.54
C ILE A 135 -12.94 11.72 6.99
N ILE A 136 -12.32 12.20 5.91
CA ILE A 136 -11.17 11.52 5.29
C ILE A 136 -9.94 12.42 5.23
N ASP A 137 -8.76 11.81 5.30
CA ASP A 137 -7.52 12.42 4.83
C ASP A 137 -7.23 11.93 3.41
N ILE A 138 -6.59 12.79 2.61
CA ILE A 138 -6.17 12.50 1.25
C ILE A 138 -4.65 12.49 1.22
N ASN A 139 -4.07 11.49 0.59
CA ASN A 139 -2.64 11.45 0.30
C ASN A 139 -2.40 11.38 -1.21
N ILE A 140 -1.48 12.21 -1.69
CA ILE A 140 -1.03 12.22 -3.09
C ILE A 140 0.50 12.23 -3.04
N ASP A 141 1.11 11.12 -3.41
CA ASP A 141 2.56 10.94 -3.39
C ASP A 141 2.99 9.91 -4.42
N GLY A 142 4.19 10.06 -4.99
CA GLY A 142 4.73 9.15 -5.98
C GLY A 142 5.33 7.90 -5.32
N LEU A 143 4.99 6.71 -5.84
CA LEU A 143 5.59 5.46 -5.38
C LEU A 143 6.66 4.98 -6.37
N PRO A 144 7.93 4.83 -5.95
CA PRO A 144 8.99 4.29 -6.79
C PRO A 144 8.86 2.77 -6.90
N LEU A 145 8.01 2.29 -7.81
CA LEU A 145 7.82 0.84 -8.00
C LEU A 145 9.00 0.13 -8.67
N PHE A 146 9.81 0.87 -9.44
CA PHE A 146 10.90 0.29 -10.22
C PHE A 146 12.19 1.05 -10.00
N LYS A 147 13.24 0.35 -9.55
CA LYS A 147 14.56 0.94 -9.25
C LYS A 147 15.25 1.60 -10.45
N PHE A 148 14.97 1.12 -11.66
CA PHE A 148 15.63 1.57 -12.89
C PHE A 148 14.66 2.07 -13.98
N SER A 149 13.36 2.04 -13.73
CA SER A 149 12.40 2.58 -14.69
C SER A 149 12.11 4.03 -14.39
N LYS A 150 11.93 4.84 -15.44
CA LYS A 150 11.32 6.17 -15.33
C LYS A 150 9.80 6.10 -15.10
N THR A 151 9.24 4.90 -15.01
CA THR A 151 7.82 4.70 -14.76
C THR A 151 7.41 5.28 -13.42
N LYS A 152 6.45 6.18 -13.48
CA LYS A 152 5.75 6.80 -12.37
C LYS A 152 4.53 5.96 -12.01
N PHE A 153 4.33 5.77 -10.71
CA PHE A 153 3.10 5.25 -10.15
C PHE A 153 2.61 6.27 -9.13
N LEU A 154 1.55 7.00 -9.49
CA LEU A 154 1.06 8.13 -8.71
C LEU A 154 -0.37 7.84 -8.24
N PRO A 155 -0.53 7.31 -7.02
CA PRO A 155 -1.84 7.12 -6.43
C PRO A 155 -2.41 8.40 -5.82
N ILE A 156 -3.74 8.47 -5.80
CA ILE A 156 -4.49 9.27 -4.83
C ILE A 156 -5.10 8.29 -3.84
N LEU A 157 -4.72 8.42 -2.58
CA LEU A 157 -5.18 7.57 -1.49
C LEU A 157 -6.13 8.35 -0.58
N GLY A 158 -7.13 7.65 -0.05
CA GLY A 158 -8.00 8.13 1.01
C GLY A 158 -7.77 7.35 2.29
N TYR A 159 -7.95 7.98 3.43
CA TYR A 159 -7.95 7.32 4.72
C TYR A 159 -9.16 7.78 5.53
N LEU A 160 -10.01 6.83 5.95
CA LEU A 160 -11.15 7.12 6.82
C LEU A 160 -10.62 7.40 8.23
N THR A 161 -10.64 8.66 8.63
CA THR A 161 -10.04 9.11 9.88
C THR A 161 -10.75 8.48 11.09
N MET A 162 -10.07 8.42 12.23
CA MET A 162 -10.61 7.83 13.47
C MET A 162 -11.02 6.36 13.34
N THR A 163 -10.37 5.63 12.41
CA THR A 163 -10.55 4.19 12.23
C THR A 163 -9.20 3.48 12.12
N LYS A 164 -9.20 2.16 12.33
CA LYS A 164 -8.01 1.32 12.09
C LYS A 164 -7.94 0.79 10.65
N ASN A 165 -8.79 1.29 9.75
CA ASN A 165 -8.80 0.84 8.35
C ASN A 165 -7.47 1.22 7.69
N ALA A 166 -6.99 0.38 6.77
CA ALA A 166 -5.88 0.78 5.92
C ALA A 166 -6.31 1.93 4.97
N PRO A 167 -5.38 2.78 4.52
CA PRO A 167 -5.63 3.68 3.41
C PRO A 167 -6.15 2.91 2.19
N PHE A 168 -7.05 3.53 1.45
CA PHE A 168 -7.68 2.96 0.27
C PHE A 168 -7.32 3.76 -0.98
N ILE A 169 -7.25 3.05 -2.11
CA ILE A 169 -6.91 3.65 -3.39
C ILE A 169 -8.15 4.30 -4.00
N ILE A 170 -8.06 5.60 -4.31
CA ILE A 170 -9.08 6.36 -5.03
C ILE A 170 -8.74 6.37 -6.53
N VAL A 171 -7.50 6.72 -6.85
CA VAL A 171 -6.96 6.81 -8.23
C VAL A 171 -5.59 6.16 -8.30
N ILE A 172 -5.27 5.57 -9.44
CA ILE A 172 -3.90 5.19 -9.81
C ILE A 172 -3.60 5.77 -11.18
N TYR A 173 -2.55 6.57 -11.28
CA TYR A 173 -1.91 6.89 -12.55
C TYR A 173 -0.63 6.07 -12.74
N PHE A 174 -0.42 5.60 -13.96
CA PHE A 174 0.76 4.83 -14.36
C PHE A 174 1.28 5.30 -15.72
N GLY A 175 2.51 5.79 -15.76
CA GLY A 175 3.08 6.36 -17.00
C GLY A 175 4.59 6.50 -16.94
N LYS A 176 5.24 6.81 -18.08
CA LYS A 176 6.68 7.12 -18.13
C LYS A 176 7.00 8.60 -17.88
N ILE A 177 5.96 9.43 -17.86
CA ILE A 177 6.01 10.87 -17.64
C ILE A 177 4.92 11.20 -16.62
N ASP A 178 5.01 12.38 -16.01
CA ASP A 178 3.94 12.87 -15.15
C ASP A 178 2.69 13.24 -16.00
N PRO A 179 1.48 13.20 -15.43
CA PRO A 179 0.28 13.60 -16.16
C PRO A 179 0.42 15.01 -16.73
N LYS A 180 0.38 15.15 -18.06
CA LYS A 180 0.54 16.44 -18.73
C LYS A 180 -0.61 17.40 -18.46
N ASP A 181 -1.82 16.85 -18.33
CA ASP A 181 -3.03 17.60 -18.02
C ASP A 181 -3.56 17.17 -16.65
N LEU A 182 -3.42 18.07 -15.68
CA LEU A 182 -3.93 17.87 -14.32
C LEU A 182 -5.46 17.77 -14.30
N ASN A 183 -6.19 18.38 -15.24
CA ASN A 183 -7.64 18.24 -15.30
C ASN A 183 -8.03 16.80 -15.65
N THR A 184 -7.28 16.15 -16.53
CA THR A 184 -7.46 14.74 -16.84
C THR A 184 -7.14 13.85 -15.64
N PHE A 185 -6.08 14.15 -14.88
CA PHE A 185 -5.68 13.35 -13.72
C PHE A 185 -6.61 13.53 -12.51
N LEU A 186 -7.01 14.76 -12.21
CA LEU A 186 -7.80 15.11 -11.03
C LEU A 186 -9.30 15.22 -11.31
N GLY A 187 -9.74 15.26 -12.57
CA GLY A 187 -11.13 15.59 -12.93
C GLY A 187 -12.18 14.71 -12.27
N GLU A 188 -12.08 13.38 -12.41
CA GLU A 188 -13.03 12.46 -11.76
C GLU A 188 -12.99 12.60 -10.23
N TYR A 189 -11.80 12.77 -9.66
CA TYR A 189 -11.60 12.97 -8.22
C TYR A 189 -12.27 14.25 -7.71
N VAL A 190 -12.01 15.38 -8.36
CA VAL A 190 -12.55 16.69 -7.98
C VAL A 190 -14.06 16.69 -8.12
N ASN A 191 -14.60 16.14 -9.21
CA ASN A 191 -16.04 16.04 -9.42
C ASN A 191 -16.73 15.19 -8.33
N GLU A 192 -16.12 14.05 -7.93
CA GLU A 192 -16.67 13.23 -6.86
C GLU A 192 -16.59 13.93 -5.50
N VAL A 193 -15.48 14.59 -5.20
CA VAL A 193 -15.30 15.36 -3.96
C VAL A 193 -16.31 16.49 -3.88
N GLU A 194 -16.48 17.28 -4.94
CA GLU A 194 -17.47 18.35 -5.01
C GLU A 194 -18.89 17.82 -4.77
N ASN A 195 -19.24 16.72 -5.44
CA ASN A 195 -20.52 16.06 -5.22
C ASN A 195 -20.70 15.59 -3.77
N LEU A 196 -19.68 15.00 -3.15
CA LEU A 196 -19.74 14.55 -1.76
C LEU A 196 -19.83 15.73 -0.77
N LEU A 197 -19.12 16.82 -1.01
CA LEU A 197 -19.19 18.04 -0.18
C LEU A 197 -20.58 18.66 -0.23
N ASN A 198 -21.18 18.78 -1.42
CA ASN A 198 -22.48 19.41 -1.61
C ASN A 198 -23.65 18.48 -1.18
N ASN A 199 -23.58 17.22 -1.59
CA ASN A 199 -24.69 16.27 -1.46
C ASN A 199 -24.55 15.31 -0.27
N GLY A 200 -23.39 15.26 0.37
CA GLY A 200 -23.09 14.33 1.46
C GLY A 200 -22.94 12.88 1.00
N TYR A 201 -22.56 12.02 1.95
CA TYR A 201 -22.55 10.56 1.76
C TYR A 201 -23.90 9.97 2.18
N ILE A 202 -24.52 9.15 1.33
CA ILE A 202 -25.80 8.49 1.62
C ILE A 202 -25.53 7.07 2.11
N PHE A 203 -25.99 6.75 3.32
CA PHE A 203 -25.93 5.42 3.91
C PHE A 203 -27.28 5.08 4.55
N ASN A 204 -27.86 3.93 4.22
CA ASN A 204 -29.20 3.51 4.67
C ASN A 204 -30.26 4.62 4.50
N ASN A 205 -30.30 5.25 3.32
CA ASN A 205 -31.20 6.36 2.98
C ASN A 205 -31.06 7.62 3.86
N LYS A 206 -30.01 7.72 4.68
CA LYS A 206 -29.68 8.90 5.48
C LYS A 206 -28.46 9.61 4.92
N LYS A 207 -28.53 10.94 4.83
CA LYS A 207 -27.43 11.81 4.40
C LYS A 207 -26.51 12.11 5.59
N TYR A 208 -25.21 11.93 5.37
CA TYR A 208 -24.14 12.27 6.30
C TYR A 208 -23.23 13.33 5.66
N PRO A 209 -22.88 14.41 6.37
CA PRO A 209 -21.91 15.38 5.88
C PRO A 209 -20.57 14.72 5.53
N PHE A 210 -19.92 15.23 4.50
CA PHE A 210 -18.60 14.79 4.07
C PHE A 210 -17.58 15.90 4.30
N GLN A 211 -16.39 15.53 4.76
CA GLN A 211 -15.31 16.47 5.04
C GLN A 211 -13.97 15.85 4.65
N ILE A 212 -13.16 16.61 3.91
CA ILE A 212 -11.72 16.35 3.79
C ILE A 212 -11.04 17.11 4.92
N ARG A 213 -10.25 16.40 5.73
CA ARG A 213 -9.54 16.98 6.87
C ARG A 213 -8.16 17.48 6.47
N HIS A 214 -7.36 16.65 5.81
CA HIS A 214 -6.02 17.02 5.34
C HIS A 214 -5.74 16.52 3.92
N TYR A 215 -4.90 17.29 3.22
CA TYR A 215 -4.13 16.81 2.08
C TYR A 215 -2.68 16.59 2.54
N ILE A 216 -2.20 15.37 2.38
CA ILE A 216 -0.89 14.90 2.82
C ILE A 216 -0.06 14.62 1.58
N CYS A 217 0.88 15.49 1.27
CA CYS A 217 1.72 15.41 0.07
C CYS A 217 3.17 15.76 0.47
N ASP A 218 4.15 15.15 -0.21
CA ASP A 218 5.51 15.65 -0.18
C ASP A 218 5.61 16.98 -0.95
N ALA A 219 6.75 17.67 -0.86
CA ALA A 219 6.89 18.98 -1.49
C ALA A 219 6.73 18.94 -3.04
N PRO A 220 7.36 18.00 -3.77
CA PRO A 220 7.14 17.82 -5.21
C PRO A 220 5.68 17.56 -5.60
N ALA A 221 5.00 16.60 -4.95
CA ALA A 221 3.60 16.29 -5.26
C ALA A 221 2.70 17.47 -4.94
N ARG A 222 2.95 18.18 -3.83
CA ARG A 222 2.21 19.39 -3.45
C ARG A 222 2.33 20.48 -4.51
N SER A 223 3.53 20.77 -5.02
CA SER A 223 3.70 21.76 -6.08
C SER A 223 3.04 21.33 -7.38
N PHE A 224 3.12 20.03 -7.72
CA PHE A 224 2.49 19.47 -8.92
C PHE A 224 0.98 19.65 -8.89
N ILE A 225 0.28 19.23 -7.83
CA ILE A 225 -1.19 19.35 -7.77
C ILE A 225 -1.68 20.79 -7.65
N LYS A 226 -0.84 21.70 -7.15
CA LYS A 226 -1.15 23.13 -7.02
C LYS A 226 -0.85 23.94 -8.28
N CYS A 227 -0.17 23.35 -9.26
CA CYS A 227 0.40 24.08 -10.39
C CYS A 227 1.27 25.27 -9.95
N CYS A 228 2.08 25.08 -8.90
CA CYS A 228 2.96 26.13 -8.38
C CYS A 228 4.43 25.72 -8.49
N ILE A 229 5.32 26.70 -8.33
CA ILE A 229 6.76 26.46 -8.33
C ILE A 229 7.12 25.48 -7.20
N GLY A 230 7.99 24.52 -7.52
CA GLY A 230 8.52 23.59 -6.54
C GLY A 230 9.35 24.29 -5.46
N HIS A 231 9.46 23.67 -4.29
CA HIS A 231 10.20 24.21 -3.13
C HIS A 231 11.67 24.59 -3.39
N CYS A 232 12.30 24.12 -4.47
CA CYS A 232 13.66 24.49 -4.87
C CYS A 232 13.73 25.56 -5.99
N GLY A 233 12.58 26.04 -6.45
CA GLY A 233 12.52 27.06 -7.50
C GLY A 233 12.60 28.47 -6.95
N TYR A 234 12.97 29.41 -7.83
CA TYR A 234 12.97 30.83 -7.54
C TYR A 234 11.53 31.36 -7.41
N ALA A 235 11.30 32.28 -6.48
CA ALA A 235 10.00 32.78 -6.07
C ALA A 235 9.03 31.65 -5.65
N SER A 236 9.53 30.61 -4.97
CA SER A 236 8.77 29.41 -4.58
C SER A 236 7.85 29.57 -3.37
N CYS A 237 7.87 30.72 -2.69
CA CYS A 237 6.99 30.94 -1.56
C CYS A 237 5.51 30.85 -2.00
N GLU A 238 4.78 29.88 -1.43
CA GLU A 238 3.37 29.65 -1.78
C GLU A 238 2.42 30.72 -1.20
N LYS A 239 2.89 31.58 -0.29
CA LYS A 239 2.04 32.52 0.47
C LYS A 239 2.14 33.96 -0.04
N CYS A 240 3.34 34.41 -0.40
CA CYS A 240 3.59 35.78 -0.82
C CYS A 240 4.50 35.84 -2.05
N THR A 241 4.66 37.05 -2.59
CA THR A 241 5.44 37.36 -3.79
C THR A 241 6.95 37.44 -3.54
N VAL A 242 7.41 37.10 -2.33
CA VAL A 242 8.83 37.16 -1.97
C VAL A 242 9.68 36.39 -2.97
N ILE A 243 10.79 37.02 -3.30
CA ILE A 243 11.81 36.51 -4.16
C ILE A 243 12.97 36.04 -3.26
N ASP A 244 13.38 34.79 -3.43
CA ASP A 244 14.52 34.24 -2.71
C ASP A 244 15.87 34.75 -3.24
N GLU A 245 16.83 34.83 -2.33
CA GLU A 245 18.23 35.06 -2.64
C GLU A 245 19.07 33.82 -2.32
N TRP A 246 20.18 33.66 -3.02
CA TRP A 246 21.14 32.58 -2.78
C TRP A 246 22.23 33.08 -1.85
N ILE A 247 22.21 32.65 -0.59
CA ILE A 247 23.14 33.06 0.48
C ILE A 247 23.69 31.80 1.13
N ASP A 248 25.02 31.68 1.25
CA ASP A 248 25.72 30.56 1.90
C ASP A 248 25.21 29.17 1.49
N ASP A 249 25.16 28.93 0.17
CA ASP A 249 24.69 27.69 -0.45
C ASP A 249 23.23 27.31 -0.15
N ARG A 250 22.39 28.31 0.18
CA ARG A 250 20.98 28.11 0.53
C ARG A 250 20.08 29.17 -0.08
N VAL A 251 18.87 28.75 -0.42
CA VAL A 251 17.75 29.62 -0.77
C VAL A 251 17.25 30.29 0.51
N THR A 252 17.31 31.62 0.56
CA THR A 252 16.95 32.42 1.74
C THR A 252 15.94 33.49 1.36
N TYR A 253 14.84 33.58 2.11
CA TYR A 253 13.90 34.69 2.01
C TYR A 253 14.36 35.80 2.96
N THR A 254 14.88 36.88 2.40
CA THR A 254 15.41 38.04 3.13
C THR A 254 14.30 39.03 3.49
N ASP A 255 13.34 39.23 2.58
CA ASP A 255 12.20 40.12 2.76
C ASP A 255 10.96 39.36 3.26
N LEU A 256 10.48 39.69 4.47
CA LEU A 256 9.35 39.00 5.11
C LEU A 256 8.01 39.74 4.98
N ASP A 257 8.03 41.02 4.63
CA ASP A 257 6.85 41.89 4.47
C ASP A 257 6.44 42.03 3.00
N GLU A 258 6.21 40.88 2.36
CA GLU A 258 5.83 40.80 0.95
C GLU A 258 4.34 40.57 0.74
N ILE A 259 3.84 41.01 -0.42
CA ILE A 259 2.40 40.99 -0.71
C ILE A 259 1.91 39.54 -0.82
N PRO A 260 0.76 39.19 -0.22
CA PRO A 260 0.16 37.87 -0.38
C PRO A 260 -0.12 37.54 -1.86
N ARG A 261 0.05 36.28 -2.24
CA ARG A 261 -0.31 35.84 -3.61
C ARG A 261 -1.81 35.93 -3.86
N THR A 262 -2.16 36.36 -5.06
CA THR A 262 -3.49 36.18 -5.67
C THR A 262 -3.56 34.86 -6.44
N ASP A 263 -4.77 34.37 -6.74
CA ASP A 263 -4.98 33.16 -7.56
C ASP A 263 -4.20 33.21 -8.90
N TYR A 264 -4.14 34.38 -9.54
CA TYR A 264 -3.38 34.57 -10.78
C TYR A 264 -1.88 34.49 -10.59
N SER A 265 -1.34 35.09 -9.51
CA SER A 265 0.10 35.04 -9.21
C SER A 265 0.56 33.70 -8.64
N PHE A 266 -0.39 32.83 -8.28
CA PHE A 266 -0.15 31.53 -7.67
C PHE A 266 0.08 30.43 -8.71
N LEU A 267 -0.60 30.52 -9.85
CA LEU A 267 -0.46 29.60 -10.98
C LEU A 267 0.77 29.95 -11.82
N GLN A 268 1.55 28.95 -12.23
CA GLN A 268 2.64 29.09 -13.21
C GLN A 268 2.62 28.00 -14.28
#